data_AF-F4BP13-F1
#
_entry.id   AF-F4BP13-F1
#
_cell.length_a   1.000
_cell.length_b   1.000
_cell.length_c   1.000
_cell.angle_alpha   90.00
_cell.angle_beta   90.00
_cell.angle_gamma   90.00
#
_symmetry.space_group_name_H-M   'P 1'
#
loop_
_entity.id
_entity.type
_entity.pdbx_description
1 polymer ?
#
loop_
_entity_poly.entity_id
_entity_poly.type
_entity_poly.pdbx_seq_one_letter_code
_entity_poly.pdbx_strand_id
1 'polypeptide(L)'
;MRWKKIFFDEENNEKAIGMELRKLVNFIHRNVESFKIEDDKNHITKMHGMIIGFLNNSKSEDVFQKDIEKKFSMRRSTTSKMLKSMEDKGLIKRISIEKDARVKKLQLSEKGQSLVEEVTREYQRIENLLIEGLTEEELEQFFKTIHKMQQNMLKDIE
;
A
#
# COMPACT_ATOMS: atom_id res chain seq x y z
N MET A 1 8.23 -32.22 -1.12
CA MET A 1 9.29 -32.34 -2.15
C MET A 1 9.18 -31.33 -3.30
N ARG A 2 7.98 -30.82 -3.65
CA ARG A 2 7.79 -29.84 -4.75
C ARG A 2 8.38 -28.44 -4.47
N TRP A 3 8.39 -28.00 -3.22
CA TRP A 3 8.89 -26.66 -2.83
C TRP A 3 10.41 -26.51 -2.92
N LYS A 4 11.18 -27.56 -2.62
CA LYS A 4 12.66 -27.48 -2.73
C LYS A 4 13.11 -27.22 -4.17
N LYS A 5 12.37 -27.75 -5.16
CA LYS A 5 12.66 -27.53 -6.59
C LYS A 5 12.27 -26.14 -7.10
N ILE A 6 11.37 -25.44 -6.40
CA ILE A 6 10.99 -24.05 -6.74
C ILE A 6 12.02 -23.04 -6.22
N PHE A 7 12.68 -23.34 -5.09
CA PHE A 7 13.57 -22.40 -4.42
C PHE A 7 15.07 -22.70 -4.57
N PHE A 8 15.45 -23.96 -4.87
CA PHE A 8 16.86 -24.41 -4.86
C PHE A 8 17.30 -25.10 -6.16
N ASP A 9 16.53 -24.97 -7.26
CA ASP A 9 16.92 -25.49 -8.58
C ASP A 9 17.56 -24.35 -9.37
N GLU A 10 18.90 -24.25 -9.35
CA GLU A 10 19.68 -23.15 -9.95
C GLU A 10 19.46 -23.01 -11.46
N GLU A 11 19.10 -24.09 -12.17
CA GLU A 11 18.84 -24.06 -13.63
C GLU A 11 17.46 -23.52 -14.03
N ASN A 12 16.49 -23.39 -13.10
CA ASN A 12 15.11 -22.95 -13.40
C ASN A 12 14.70 -21.66 -12.65
N ASN A 13 15.61 -21.10 -11.85
CA ASN A 13 15.33 -19.96 -10.97
C ASN A 13 15.46 -18.59 -11.68
N GLU A 14 16.05 -18.53 -12.87
CA GLU A 14 16.29 -17.27 -13.60
C GLU A 14 15.01 -16.56 -14.10
N LYS A 15 13.86 -17.26 -14.15
CA LYS A 15 12.59 -16.70 -14.66
C LYS A 15 11.39 -16.92 -13.74
N ALA A 16 11.63 -17.18 -12.45
CA ALA A 16 10.54 -17.33 -11.49
C ALA A 16 9.86 -15.98 -11.22
N ILE A 17 8.68 -15.75 -11.80
CA ILE A 17 7.97 -14.47 -11.69
C ILE A 17 7.70 -14.03 -10.24
N GLY A 18 7.45 -14.99 -9.34
CA GLY A 18 7.27 -14.69 -7.92
C GLY A 18 8.53 -14.11 -7.25
N MET A 19 9.71 -14.54 -7.69
CA MET A 19 10.99 -14.00 -7.19
C MET A 19 11.24 -12.59 -7.73
N GLU A 20 10.96 -12.33 -9.01
CA GLU A 20 11.09 -11.00 -9.60
C GLU A 20 10.13 -9.99 -8.97
N LEU A 21 8.86 -10.37 -8.75
CA LEU A 21 7.90 -9.55 -8.01
C LEU A 21 8.39 -9.25 -6.59
N ARG A 22 8.94 -10.25 -5.89
CA ARG A 22 9.49 -10.05 -4.54
C ARG A 22 10.70 -9.11 -4.54
N LYS A 23 11.60 -9.25 -5.51
CA LYS A 23 12.75 -8.34 -5.67
C LYS A 23 12.27 -6.90 -5.90
N LEU A 24 11.33 -6.70 -6.82
CA LEU A 24 10.75 -5.39 -7.13
C LEU A 24 10.09 -4.77 -5.89
N VAL A 25 9.27 -5.52 -5.16
CA VAL A 25 8.66 -5.07 -3.90
C VAL A 25 9.74 -4.66 -2.88
N ASN A 26 10.82 -5.43 -2.76
CA ASN A 26 11.93 -5.08 -1.87
C ASN A 26 12.69 -3.81 -2.35
N PHE A 27 12.87 -3.60 -3.66
CA PHE A 27 13.47 -2.38 -4.19
C PHE A 27 12.59 -1.16 -3.93
N ILE A 28 11.27 -1.28 -4.16
CA ILE A 28 10.29 -0.24 -3.83
C ILE A 28 10.39 0.07 -2.34
N HIS A 29 10.39 -0.95 -1.49
CA HIS A 29 10.55 -0.76 -0.06
C HIS A 29 11.85 -0.02 0.28
N ARG A 30 13.02 -0.43 -0.22
CA ARG A 30 14.29 0.26 0.08
C ARG A 30 14.28 1.73 -0.37
N ASN A 31 13.72 2.02 -1.54
CA ASN A 31 13.63 3.39 -2.08
C ASN A 31 12.67 4.29 -1.30
N VAL A 32 11.68 3.70 -0.61
CA VAL A 32 10.80 4.43 0.32
C VAL A 32 11.44 4.52 1.72
N GLU A 33 12.35 3.61 2.09
CA GLU A 33 13.06 3.62 3.39
C GLU A 33 14.15 4.70 3.46
N SER A 34 14.77 5.03 2.32
CA SER A 34 15.66 6.19 2.22
C SER A 34 14.91 7.51 2.39
N PHE A 35 13.58 7.49 2.28
CA PHE A 35 12.74 8.62 2.59
C PHE A 35 12.43 8.67 4.09
N LYS A 36 13.05 9.62 4.78
CA LYS A 36 12.67 9.98 6.14
C LYS A 36 11.60 11.06 6.04
N ILE A 37 10.36 10.71 6.41
CA ILE A 37 9.46 11.76 6.87
C ILE A 37 10.12 12.34 8.12
N GLU A 38 10.52 13.61 8.08
CA GLU A 38 11.14 14.34 9.20
C GLU A 38 10.09 14.55 10.32
N ASP A 39 9.66 13.46 10.94
CA ASP A 39 8.98 13.45 12.23
C ASP A 39 9.78 12.50 13.13
N ASP A 40 10.94 13.00 13.59
CA ASP A 40 11.91 12.36 14.49
C ASP A 40 11.25 11.77 15.76
N LYS A 41 9.99 12.12 16.05
CA LYS A 41 9.26 11.66 17.23
C LYS A 41 8.29 10.51 16.97
N ASN A 42 7.84 10.27 15.73
CA ASN A 42 6.65 9.42 15.52
C ASN A 42 6.81 8.22 14.60
N HIS A 43 8.00 7.88 14.08
CA HIS A 43 8.24 6.66 13.29
C HIS A 43 7.10 6.35 12.30
N ILE A 44 6.86 7.26 11.36
CA ILE A 44 5.80 7.11 10.36
C ILE A 44 6.23 6.00 9.40
N THR A 45 5.40 4.96 9.28
CA THR A 45 5.68 3.83 8.38
C THR A 45 5.18 4.13 6.97
N LYS A 46 5.72 3.42 5.97
CA LYS A 46 5.27 3.52 4.57
C LYS A 46 3.77 3.34 4.41
N MET A 47 3.21 2.40 5.18
CA MET A 47 1.79 2.10 5.13
C MET A 47 0.94 3.22 5.75
N HIS A 48 1.48 3.97 6.73
CA HIS A 48 0.83 5.21 7.17
C HIS A 48 0.77 6.24 6.04
N GLY A 49 1.86 6.42 5.29
CA GLY A 49 1.90 7.29 4.12
C GLY A 49 0.86 6.90 3.07
N MET A 50 0.82 5.64 2.65
CA MET A 50 -0.18 5.21 1.64
C MET A 50 -1.63 5.39 2.12
N ILE A 51 -1.91 5.13 3.41
CA ILE A 51 -3.25 5.39 3.97
C ILE A 51 -3.55 6.89 4.00
N ILE A 52 -2.56 7.75 4.31
CA ILE A 52 -2.72 9.20 4.25
C ILE A 52 -3.07 9.66 2.82
N GLY A 53 -2.32 9.19 1.82
CA GLY A 53 -2.58 9.50 0.42
C GLY A 53 -3.96 9.02 -0.04
N PHE A 54 -4.35 7.80 0.36
CA PHE A 54 -5.67 7.26 0.05
C PHE A 54 -6.81 8.09 0.67
N LEU A 55 -6.72 8.41 1.96
CA LEU A 55 -7.72 9.26 2.63
C LEU A 55 -7.78 10.67 2.03
N ASN A 56 -6.65 11.24 1.61
CA ASN A 56 -6.62 12.54 0.95
C ASN A 56 -7.30 12.52 -0.43
N ASN A 57 -7.20 11.42 -1.17
CA ASN A 57 -7.82 11.28 -2.49
C ASN A 57 -9.32 10.92 -2.41
N SER A 58 -9.79 10.41 -1.27
CA SER A 58 -11.18 10.05 -1.03
C SER A 58 -11.98 11.13 -0.28
N LYS A 59 -11.60 12.41 -0.36
CA LYS A 59 -12.26 13.51 0.39
C LYS A 59 -13.77 13.65 0.17
N SER A 60 -14.29 13.19 -0.97
CA SER A 60 -15.72 13.22 -1.30
C SER A 60 -16.51 12.01 -0.79
N GLU A 61 -15.85 11.02 -0.19
CA GLU A 61 -16.47 9.77 0.23
C GLU A 61 -16.10 9.42 1.68
N ASP A 62 -17.05 8.84 2.42
CA ASP A 62 -16.75 8.33 3.75
C ASP A 62 -15.94 7.03 3.60
N VAL A 63 -14.70 7.04 4.09
CA VAL A 63 -13.81 5.87 4.09
C VAL A 63 -13.92 5.12 5.40
N PHE A 64 -14.06 3.80 5.34
CA PHE A 64 -14.13 2.91 6.50
C PHE A 64 -12.96 1.92 6.53
N GLN A 65 -12.78 1.23 7.65
CA GLN A 65 -11.72 0.23 7.80
C GLN A 65 -11.79 -0.86 6.70
N LYS A 66 -12.99 -1.31 6.34
CA LYS A 66 -13.20 -2.32 5.27
C LYS A 66 -12.64 -1.86 3.92
N ASP A 67 -12.62 -0.55 3.67
CA ASP A 67 -12.14 0.01 2.41
C ASP A 67 -10.60 0.00 2.39
N ILE A 68 -9.96 0.23 3.55
CA ILE A 68 -8.51 0.02 3.72
C ILE A 68 -8.15 -1.46 3.56
N GLU A 69 -8.90 -2.37 4.18
CA GLU A 69 -8.72 -3.82 4.04
C GLU A 69 -8.76 -4.23 2.57
N LYS A 70 -9.77 -3.76 1.82
CA LYS A 70 -9.92 -4.06 0.40
C LYS A 70 -8.83 -3.40 -0.46
N LYS A 71 -8.59 -2.10 -0.28
CA LYS A 71 -7.66 -1.31 -1.10
C LYS A 71 -6.22 -1.81 -1.02
N PHE A 72 -5.80 -2.24 0.17
CA PHE A 72 -4.43 -2.68 0.44
C PHE A 72 -4.30 -4.19 0.64
N SER A 73 -5.38 -4.95 0.38
CA SER A 73 -5.44 -6.41 0.58
C SER A 73 -4.95 -6.84 1.96
N MET A 74 -5.31 -6.08 2.99
CA MET A 74 -4.87 -6.28 4.37
C MET A 74 -5.92 -7.04 5.19
N ARG A 75 -5.47 -7.98 6.02
CA ARG A 75 -6.33 -8.66 6.99
C ARG A 75 -6.90 -7.67 8.00
N ARG A 76 -8.17 -7.84 8.38
CA ARG A 76 -8.88 -7.02 9.37
C ARG A 76 -8.10 -6.75 10.66
N SER A 77 -7.47 -7.78 11.23
CA SER A 77 -6.70 -7.63 12.49
C SER A 77 -5.46 -6.76 12.31
N THR A 78 -4.75 -6.90 11.19
CA THR A 78 -3.60 -6.06 10.83
C THR A 78 -4.03 -4.62 10.58
N THR A 79 -5.10 -4.43 9.81
CA THR A 79 -5.65 -3.10 9.52
C THR A 79 -6.08 -2.39 10.81
N SER A 80 -6.76 -3.10 11.71
CA SER A 80 -7.20 -2.53 12.99
C SER A 80 -6.03 -2.03 13.84
N LYS A 81 -4.96 -2.84 13.99
CA LYS A 81 -3.74 -2.45 14.71
C LYS A 81 -3.05 -1.26 14.07
N MET A 82 -2.98 -1.24 12.74
CA MET A 82 -2.36 -0.14 11.99
C MET A 82 -3.10 1.17 12.15
N LEU A 83 -4.42 1.15 11.96
CA LEU A 83 -5.25 2.34 12.13
C LEU A 83 -5.24 2.82 13.59
N LYS A 84 -5.12 1.92 14.57
CA LYS A 84 -4.94 2.31 15.97
C LYS A 84 -3.62 3.05 16.18
N SER A 85 -2.52 2.51 15.65
CA SER A 85 -1.21 3.19 15.65
C SER A 85 -1.27 4.57 14.97
N MET A 86 -1.98 4.71 13.84
CA MET A 86 -2.15 6.00 13.18
C MET A 86 -2.95 7.01 14.02
N GLU A 87 -4.00 6.54 14.71
CA GLU A 87 -4.80 7.36 15.62
C GLU A 87 -3.96 7.81 16.83
N ASP A 88 -3.21 6.91 17.45
CA ASP A 88 -2.35 7.22 18.61
C ASP A 88 -1.23 8.20 18.24
N LYS A 89 -0.74 8.16 17.00
CA LYS A 89 0.25 9.12 16.45
C LYS A 89 -0.38 10.46 16.01
N GLY A 90 -1.71 10.58 16.17
CA GLY A 90 -2.48 11.76 15.82
C GLY A 90 -2.58 12.00 14.31
N LEU A 91 -2.42 10.98 13.46
CA LEU A 91 -2.46 11.10 11.99
C LEU A 91 -3.90 11.03 11.44
N ILE A 92 -4.77 10.30 12.12
CA ILE A 92 -6.17 10.11 11.70
C ILE A 92 -7.13 10.29 12.88
N LYS A 93 -8.41 10.46 12.57
CA LYS A 93 -9.53 10.44 13.51
C LYS A 93 -10.55 9.40 13.08
N ARG A 94 -11.15 8.70 14.04
CA ARG A 94 -12.31 7.81 13.85
C ARG A 94 -13.59 8.50 14.31
N ILE A 95 -14.45 8.85 13.37
CA ILE A 95 -15.64 9.67 13.63
C ILE A 95 -16.90 8.82 13.43
N SER A 96 -17.82 8.84 14.40
CA SER A 96 -19.13 8.20 14.23
C SER A 96 -19.92 8.90 13.13
N ILE A 97 -20.58 8.14 12.28
CA ILE A 97 -21.54 8.70 11.32
C ILE A 97 -22.89 8.88 12.00
N GLU A 98 -23.64 9.91 11.61
CA GLU A 98 -24.95 10.23 12.19
C GLU A 98 -25.97 9.08 12.06
N LYS A 99 -25.84 8.29 10.98
CA LYS A 99 -26.76 7.18 10.66
C LYS A 99 -26.55 5.94 11.54
N ASP A 100 -25.35 5.70 12.05
CA ASP A 100 -25.03 4.59 12.97
C ASP A 100 -23.76 4.91 13.77
N ALA A 101 -23.91 5.19 15.06
CA ALA A 101 -22.79 5.57 15.93
C ALA A 101 -21.74 4.45 16.11
N ARG A 102 -22.10 3.19 15.82
CA ARG A 102 -21.18 2.04 15.86
C ARG A 102 -20.24 2.00 14.66
N VAL A 103 -20.62 2.67 13.57
CA VAL A 103 -19.82 2.76 12.35
C VAL A 103 -18.94 4.01 12.43
N LYS A 104 -17.62 3.80 12.30
CA LYS A 104 -16.62 4.87 12.37
C LYS A 104 -16.00 5.10 11.01
N LYS A 105 -16.15 6.30 10.47
CA LYS A 105 -15.40 6.74 9.29
C LYS A 105 -14.02 7.23 9.69
N LEU A 106 -13.08 7.12 8.76
CA LEU A 106 -11.70 7.53 8.88
C LEU A 106 -11.53 8.89 8.23
N GLN A 107 -10.90 9.83 8.93
CA GLN A 107 -10.52 11.13 8.38
C GLN A 107 -9.10 11.47 8.79
N LEU A 108 -8.41 12.26 7.96
CA LEU A 108 -7.13 12.85 8.34
C LEU A 108 -7.35 13.85 9.48
N SER A 109 -6.43 13.85 10.45
CA SER A 109 -6.31 14.97 11.38
C SER A 109 -5.58 16.13 10.71
N GLU A 110 -5.44 17.27 11.40
CA GLU A 110 -4.59 18.37 10.93
C GLU A 110 -3.14 17.93 10.72
N LYS A 111 -2.59 17.13 11.63
CA LYS A 111 -1.26 16.53 11.49
C LYS A 111 -1.18 15.54 10.32
N GLY A 112 -2.22 14.73 10.10
CA GLY A 112 -2.28 13.86 8.93
C GLY A 112 -2.31 14.66 7.63
N GLN A 113 -3.05 15.77 7.62
CA GLN A 113 -3.18 16.65 6.48
C GLN A 113 -1.88 17.39 6.14
N SER A 114 -1.09 17.80 7.14
CA SER A 114 0.21 18.46 6.92
C SER A 114 1.24 17.55 6.25
N LEU A 115 1.06 16.23 6.34
CA LEU A 115 1.96 15.23 5.74
C LEU A 115 1.56 14.86 4.30
N VAL A 116 0.38 15.29 3.83
CA VAL A 116 -0.14 14.88 2.52
C VAL A 116 0.78 15.28 1.38
N GLU A 117 1.27 16.51 1.37
CA GLU A 117 2.13 17.00 0.28
C GLU A 117 3.41 16.17 0.19
N GLU A 118 4.01 15.90 1.34
CA GLU A 118 5.23 15.11 1.45
C GLU A 118 5.03 13.68 0.96
N VAL A 119 3.98 13.02 1.46
CA VAL A 119 3.58 11.67 1.03
C VAL A 119 3.29 11.63 -0.47
N THR A 120 2.65 12.67 -1.01
CA THR A 120 2.28 12.74 -2.43
C THR A 120 3.51 12.90 -3.32
N ARG A 121 4.47 13.75 -2.91
CA ARG A 121 5.74 13.92 -3.62
C ARG A 121 6.50 12.61 -3.71
N GLU A 122 6.56 11.86 -2.61
CA GLU A 122 7.24 10.57 -2.62
C GLU A 122 6.54 9.49 -3.43
N TYR A 123 5.21 9.45 -3.34
CA TYR A 123 4.44 8.55 -4.18
C TYR A 123 4.74 8.82 -5.66
N GLN A 124 4.72 10.09 -6.08
CA GLN A 124 5.03 10.48 -7.44
C GLN A 124 6.48 10.14 -7.83
N ARG A 125 7.44 10.34 -6.92
CA ARG A 125 8.85 9.99 -7.16
C ARG A 125 9.02 8.50 -7.41
N ILE A 126 8.41 7.66 -6.58
CA ILE A 126 8.47 6.20 -6.74
C ILE A 126 7.76 5.76 -8.01
N GLU A 127 6.58 6.31 -8.30
CA GLU A 127 5.85 6.00 -9.54
C GLU A 127 6.70 6.36 -10.76
N ASN A 128 7.31 7.55 -10.78
CA ASN A 128 8.19 7.97 -11.85
C ASN A 128 9.36 7.01 -12.05
N LEU A 129 9.99 6.53 -10.96
CA LEU A 129 11.06 5.53 -11.04
C LEU A 129 10.58 4.16 -11.56
N LEU A 130 9.34 3.78 -11.27
CA LEU A 130 8.77 2.51 -11.73
C LEU A 130 8.45 2.53 -13.23
N ILE A 131 8.06 3.68 -13.75
CA ILE A 131 7.68 3.85 -15.16
C ILE A 131 8.82 4.39 -16.05
N GLU A 132 9.94 4.82 -15.45
CA GLU A 132 11.07 5.39 -16.17
C GLU A 132 11.61 4.42 -17.23
N GLY A 133 11.63 4.87 -18.49
CA GLY A 133 12.09 4.08 -19.62
C GLY A 133 11.08 3.11 -20.21
N LEU A 134 9.85 3.03 -19.67
CA LEU A 134 8.76 2.23 -20.25
C LEU A 134 7.93 3.06 -21.24
N THR A 135 7.58 2.44 -22.36
CA THR A 135 6.60 2.98 -23.31
C THR A 135 5.17 2.80 -22.82
N GLU A 136 4.23 3.55 -23.41
CA GLU A 136 2.80 3.40 -23.10
C GLU A 136 2.29 1.97 -23.39
N GLU A 137 2.76 1.35 -24.46
CA GLU A 137 2.39 -0.02 -24.84
C GLU A 137 2.89 -1.05 -23.81
N GLU A 138 4.14 -0.90 -23.34
CA GLU A 138 4.73 -1.76 -22.31
C GLU A 138 3.98 -1.61 -20.98
N LEU A 139 3.62 -0.38 -20.60
CA LEU A 139 2.81 -0.12 -19.40
C LEU A 139 1.43 -0.76 -19.50
N GLU A 140 0.74 -0.58 -20.63
CA GLU A 140 -0.58 -1.18 -20.84
C GLU A 140 -0.52 -2.71 -20.78
N GLN A 141 0.50 -3.30 -21.41
CA GLN A 141 0.74 -4.74 -21.38
C GLN A 141 1.07 -5.25 -19.97
N PHE A 142 1.85 -4.49 -19.20
CA PHE A 142 2.13 -4.78 -17.80
C PHE A 142 0.84 -4.81 -16.97
N PHE A 143 0.00 -3.77 -17.06
CA PHE A 143 -1.26 -3.71 -16.31
C PHE A 143 -2.20 -4.87 -16.67
N LYS A 144 -2.34 -5.18 -17.96
CA LYS A 144 -3.12 -6.36 -18.41
C LYS A 144 -2.60 -7.65 -17.78
N THR A 145 -1.29 -7.80 -17.70
CA THR A 145 -0.63 -9.02 -17.22
C THR A 145 -0.73 -9.17 -15.70
N ILE A 146 -0.43 -8.10 -14.94
CA ILE A 146 -0.47 -8.14 -13.47
C ILE A 146 -1.90 -8.32 -12.94
N HIS A 147 -2.90 -7.72 -13.60
CA HIS A 147 -4.30 -7.91 -13.23
C HIS A 147 -4.75 -9.36 -13.41
N LYS A 148 -4.35 -10.04 -14.50
CA LYS A 148 -4.63 -11.47 -14.68
C LYS A 148 -4.04 -12.32 -13.55
N MET A 149 -2.82 -12.01 -13.11
CA MET A 149 -2.16 -12.70 -12.00
C MET A 149 -2.90 -12.48 -10.68
N GLN A 150 -3.31 -11.24 -10.38
CA GLN A 150 -4.11 -10.92 -9.20
C GLN A 150 -5.44 -11.68 -9.18
N GLN A 151 -6.16 -11.72 -10.30
CA GLN A 151 -7.41 -12.49 -10.41
C GLN A 151 -7.20 -13.98 -10.17
N ASN A 152 -6.10 -14.54 -10.65
CA ASN A 152 -5.77 -15.94 -10.37
C ASN A 152 -5.48 -16.20 -8.89
N MET A 153 -4.81 -15.26 -8.21
CA MET A 153 -4.52 -15.39 -6.78
C MET A 153 -5.77 -15.22 -5.89
N LEU A 154 -6.70 -14.34 -6.28
CA LEU A 154 -7.94 -14.14 -5.53
C LEU A 154 -8.83 -15.40 -5.49
N LYS A 155 -8.83 -16.20 -6.56
CA LYS A 155 -9.56 -17.50 -6.63
C LYS A 155 -9.13 -18.51 -5.56
N ASP A 156 -7.94 -18.35 -4.98
CA ASP A 156 -7.39 -19.28 -3.97
C ASP A 156 -7.58 -18.76 -2.53
N ILE A 157 -8.11 -17.54 -2.37
CA ILE A 157 -8.31 -16.87 -1.07
C ILE A 157 -9.80 -16.82 -0.68
N GLU A 158 -10.71 -16.99 -1.64
CA GLU A 158 -12.16 -17.21 -1.42
C GLU A 158 -12.47 -18.67 -1.05
#